data_AF-A0A183HFB4-F1
#
_entry.id   AF-A0A183HFB4-F1
#
_cell.length_a   1.000
_cell.length_b   1.000
_cell.length_c   1.000
_cell.angle_alpha   90.00
_cell.angle_beta   90.00
_cell.angle_gamma   90.00
#
_symmetry.space_group_name_H-M   'P 1'
#
loop_
_entity.id
_entity.type
_entity.pdbx_description
1 polymer ?
#
loop_
_entity_poly.entity_id
_entity_poly.type
_entity_poly.pdbx_seq_one_letter_code
_entity_poly.pdbx_strand_id
1 'polypeptide(L)'
;LLQITKANRAYEILLTGEGESVLVIPYAVIKTTGTFKCVAENSEGSTAFETQLTVHSLVSRKSSQSQQQEKLAPSFTMDLTDIGVAIGHPVTLKCCVQGIPEPQLKWVFINDSQQTSVMRTTTDSAWVQYRQGDTCEMKTESVVKTQQGTYQCIATNEHGKAMTQCYLLVGGINFCMIKKVI
;
A
#
# COMPACT_ATOMS: atom_id res chain seq x y z
N LEU A 1 -29.41 20.42 -27.61
CA LEU A 1 -28.80 21.19 -26.49
C LEU A 1 -28.98 20.32 -25.25
N LEU A 2 -27.91 19.93 -24.55
CA LEU A 2 -28.02 19.09 -23.36
C LEU A 2 -28.63 19.90 -22.20
N GLN A 3 -29.76 19.46 -21.64
CA GLN A 3 -30.43 20.12 -20.52
C GLN A 3 -30.42 19.22 -19.27
N ILE A 4 -29.97 19.78 -18.14
CA ILE A 4 -30.03 19.11 -16.84
C ILE A 4 -31.48 19.16 -16.33
N THR A 5 -32.07 17.99 -16.08
CA THR A 5 -33.45 17.89 -15.57
C THR A 5 -33.52 17.58 -14.08
N LYS A 6 -32.51 16.88 -13.54
CA LYS A 6 -32.42 16.59 -12.10
C LYS A 6 -30.97 16.40 -11.70
N ALA A 7 -30.52 17.12 -10.69
CA ALA A 7 -29.16 17.02 -10.18
C ALA A 7 -29.13 17.10 -8.66
N ASN A 8 -28.22 16.35 -8.05
CA ASN A 8 -27.80 16.53 -6.67
C ASN A 8 -26.31 16.17 -6.54
N ARG A 9 -25.79 16.15 -5.31
CA ARG A 9 -24.37 15.86 -5.06
C ARG A 9 -23.91 14.45 -5.52
N ALA A 10 -24.83 13.53 -5.78
CA ALA A 10 -24.54 12.15 -6.12
C ALA A 10 -24.80 11.80 -7.60
N TYR A 11 -25.67 12.51 -8.31
CA TYR A 11 -25.98 12.24 -9.72
C TYR A 11 -26.54 13.45 -10.46
N GLU A 12 -26.45 13.39 -11.79
CA GLU A 12 -27.04 14.35 -12.73
C GLU A 12 -27.78 13.60 -13.84
N ILE A 13 -28.97 14.06 -14.22
CA ILE A 13 -29.77 13.54 -15.34
C ILE A 13 -29.80 14.59 -16.44
N LEU A 14 -29.40 14.19 -17.65
CA LEU A 14 -29.33 15.03 -18.84
C LEU A 14 -30.31 14.55 -19.91
N LEU A 15 -31.01 15.47 -20.56
CA LEU A 15 -31.77 15.22 -21.78
C LEU A 15 -31.02 15.80 -22.98
N THR A 16 -30.78 15.01 -24.02
CA THR A 16 -30.04 15.45 -25.22
C THR A 16 -30.93 16.19 -26.23
N GLY A 17 -32.26 16.12 -26.07
CA GLY A 17 -33.24 16.72 -26.96
C GLY A 17 -33.64 15.83 -28.15
N GLU A 18 -32.96 14.70 -28.36
CA GLU A 18 -33.25 13.72 -29.44
C GLU A 18 -33.96 12.47 -28.91
N GLY A 19 -34.58 12.54 -27.73
CA GLY A 19 -35.22 11.41 -27.07
C GLY A 19 -34.28 10.56 -26.21
N GLU A 20 -33.00 10.92 -26.11
CA GLU A 20 -32.06 10.24 -25.23
C GLU A 20 -31.97 10.92 -23.86
N SER A 21 -31.84 10.09 -22.83
CA SER A 21 -31.65 10.49 -21.44
C SER A 21 -30.39 9.83 -20.88
N VAL A 22 -29.53 10.61 -20.23
CA VAL A 22 -28.27 10.13 -19.67
C VAL A 22 -28.26 10.36 -18.17
N LEU A 23 -28.01 9.30 -17.39
CA LEU A 23 -27.72 9.38 -15.96
C LEU A 23 -26.20 9.40 -15.75
N VAL A 24 -25.70 10.49 -15.19
CA VAL A 24 -24.28 10.67 -14.87
C VAL A 24 -24.09 10.54 -13.36
N ILE A 25 -23.22 9.62 -12.95
CA ILE A 25 -22.81 9.43 -11.55
C ILE A 25 -21.30 9.75 -11.49
N PRO A 26 -20.93 11.00 -11.17
CA PRO A 26 -19.53 11.43 -11.25
C PRO A 26 -18.63 10.74 -10.20
N TYR A 27 -19.20 10.33 -9.06
CA TYR A 27 -18.49 9.63 -7.99
C TYR A 27 -19.33 8.44 -7.51
N ALA A 28 -19.09 7.26 -8.07
CA ALA A 28 -19.74 6.03 -7.64
C ALA A 28 -19.03 5.44 -6.41
N VAL A 29 -19.78 5.15 -5.34
CA VAL A 29 -19.29 4.46 -4.14
C VAL A 29 -19.99 3.10 -4.01
N ILE A 30 -19.52 2.22 -3.13
CA ILE A 30 -20.14 0.88 -2.94
C ILE A 30 -21.65 0.99 -2.66
N LYS A 31 -22.06 2.01 -1.89
CA LYS A 31 -23.48 2.31 -1.60
C LYS A 31 -24.31 2.71 -2.82
N THR A 32 -23.66 3.05 -3.93
CA THR A 32 -24.30 3.36 -5.22
C THR A 32 -24.64 2.09 -6.00
N THR A 33 -24.16 0.92 -5.56
CA THR A 33 -24.56 -0.37 -6.12
C THR A 33 -26.07 -0.58 -5.98
N GLY A 34 -26.72 -0.91 -7.08
CA GLY A 34 -28.16 -1.10 -7.09
C GLY A 34 -28.72 -1.22 -8.51
N THR A 35 -30.02 -1.43 -8.59
CA THR A 35 -30.75 -1.44 -9.85
C THR A 35 -31.20 -0.03 -10.19
N PHE A 36 -30.82 0.43 -11.38
CA PHE A 36 -31.21 1.72 -11.94
C PHE A 36 -32.31 1.49 -12.96
N LYS A 37 -33.42 2.21 -12.80
CA LYS A 37 -34.60 2.16 -13.67
C LYS A 37 -34.74 3.48 -14.42
N CYS A 38 -34.71 3.41 -15.74
CA CYS A 38 -35.14 4.50 -16.61
C CYS A 38 -36.62 4.29 -16.95
N VAL A 39 -37.44 5.31 -16.78
CA VAL A 39 -38.87 5.29 -17.13
C VAL A 39 -39.11 6.39 -18.15
N ALA A 40 -39.61 6.02 -19.33
CA ALA A 40 -40.07 6.94 -20.35
C ALA A 40 -41.59 6.93 -20.34
N GLU A 41 -42.21 8.10 -20.21
CA GLU A 41 -43.66 8.28 -20.10
C GLU A 41 -44.13 9.34 -21.10
N ASN A 42 -45.22 9.04 -21.80
CA ASN A 42 -45.94 9.97 -22.65
C ASN A 42 -47.45 9.92 -22.35
N SER A 43 -48.27 10.70 -23.05
CA SER A 43 -49.72 10.75 -22.83
C SER A 43 -50.44 9.40 -23.01
N GLU A 44 -49.83 8.47 -23.76
CA GLU A 44 -50.43 7.19 -24.15
C GLU A 44 -49.91 6.01 -23.31
N GLY A 45 -48.87 6.21 -22.50
CA GLY A 45 -48.34 5.16 -21.64
C GLY A 45 -46.91 5.38 -21.17
N SER A 46 -46.43 4.39 -20.42
CA SER A 46 -45.10 4.37 -19.84
C SER A 46 -44.38 3.06 -20.19
N THR A 47 -43.10 3.16 -20.53
CA THR A 47 -42.20 2.02 -20.67
C THR A 47 -40.99 2.21 -19.77
N ALA A 48 -40.40 1.11 -19.30
CA ALA A 48 -39.26 1.18 -18.40
C ALA A 48 -38.18 0.17 -18.76
N PHE A 49 -36.93 0.56 -18.49
CA PHE A 49 -35.74 -0.28 -18.64
C PHE A 49 -34.95 -0.28 -17.34
N GLU A 50 -34.57 -1.47 -16.87
CA GLU A 50 -33.83 -1.65 -15.62
C GLU A 50 -32.44 -2.24 -15.91
N THR A 51 -31.42 -1.72 -15.24
CA THR A 51 -30.04 -2.19 -15.34
C THR A 51 -29.39 -2.25 -13.96
N GLN A 52 -28.48 -3.19 -13.75
CA GLN A 52 -27.77 -3.33 -12.48
C GLN A 52 -26.38 -2.69 -12.58
N LEU A 53 -26.10 -1.76 -11.66
CA LEU A 53 -24.77 -1.20 -11.47
C LEU A 53 -24.16 -1.84 -10.21
N THR A 54 -22.99 -2.47 -10.38
CA THR A 54 -22.22 -3.00 -9.26
C THR A 54 -20.91 -2.23 -9.13
N VAL A 55 -20.76 -1.50 -8.02
CA VAL A 55 -19.54 -0.77 -7.70
C VAL A 55 -18.71 -1.64 -6.77
N HIS A 56 -17.68 -2.27 -7.34
CA HIS A 56 -16.74 -3.08 -6.56
C HIS A 56 -15.76 -2.17 -5.81
N SER A 57 -15.53 -2.47 -4.54
CA SER A 57 -14.33 -1.99 -3.87
C SER A 57 -13.11 -2.62 -4.55
N LEU A 58 -12.09 -1.82 -4.88
CA LEU A 58 -10.80 -2.35 -5.33
C LEU A 58 -10.07 -3.14 -4.23
N VAL A 59 -10.67 -3.29 -3.04
CA VAL A 59 -10.25 -4.26 -2.04
C VAL A 59 -10.81 -5.66 -2.39
N SER A 60 -10.41 -6.19 -3.54
CA SER A 60 -10.53 -7.62 -3.81
C SER A 60 -9.37 -8.36 -3.17
N ARG A 61 -9.51 -8.79 -1.92
CA ARG A 61 -8.96 -10.07 -1.43
C ARG A 61 -9.95 -10.74 -0.45
N LYS A 62 -10.81 -11.57 -1.05
CA LYS A 62 -11.49 -12.78 -0.56
C LYS A 62 -12.56 -12.67 0.56
N SER A 63 -13.81 -12.67 0.10
CA SER A 63 -14.98 -13.46 0.55
C SER A 63 -14.98 -14.13 1.93
N SER A 64 -15.90 -13.66 2.79
CA SER A 64 -16.93 -14.43 3.49
C SER A 64 -16.60 -15.86 3.97
N GLN A 65 -15.77 -16.00 5.00
CA GLN A 65 -15.93 -17.05 6.02
C GLN A 65 -15.84 -16.36 7.38
N SER A 66 -16.61 -16.85 8.36
CA SER A 66 -16.63 -16.46 9.78
C SER A 66 -15.35 -15.76 10.24
N GLN A 67 -15.49 -14.62 10.96
CA GLN A 67 -14.40 -13.84 11.58
C GLN A 67 -13.58 -14.65 12.62
N GLN A 68 -12.95 -15.73 12.20
CA GLN A 68 -11.69 -16.19 12.73
C GLN A 68 -10.66 -15.43 11.91
N GLN A 69 -10.06 -14.41 12.50
CA GLN A 69 -8.91 -13.73 11.90
C GLN A 69 -7.90 -14.83 11.54
N GLU A 70 -7.71 -15.13 10.26
CA GLU A 70 -6.77 -16.16 9.83
C GLU A 70 -5.43 -15.83 10.46
N LYS A 71 -4.96 -16.74 11.30
CA LYS A 71 -3.68 -16.63 11.98
C LYS A 71 -2.60 -16.79 10.92
N LEU A 72 -1.83 -15.74 10.67
CA LEU A 72 -0.82 -15.70 9.61
C LEU A 72 0.55 -15.52 10.23
N ALA A 73 1.44 -16.48 9.97
CA ALA A 73 2.86 -16.32 10.28
C ALA A 73 3.42 -15.11 9.49
N PRO A 74 4.50 -14.47 9.98
CA PRO A 74 5.06 -13.31 9.31
C PRO A 74 5.56 -13.71 7.92
N SER A 75 5.32 -12.86 6.92
CA SER A 75 5.85 -13.04 5.57
C SER A 75 6.16 -11.68 4.95
N PHE A 76 7.37 -11.53 4.41
CA PHE A 76 7.73 -10.33 3.68
C PHE A 76 7.08 -10.35 2.30
N THR A 77 6.31 -9.30 1.98
CA THR A 77 5.76 -9.07 0.64
C THR A 77 6.65 -8.14 -0.19
N MET A 78 7.62 -7.50 0.46
CA MET A 78 8.70 -6.75 -0.16
C MET A 78 9.94 -6.93 0.71
N ASP A 79 10.96 -7.54 0.14
CA ASP A 79 12.25 -7.73 0.80
C ASP A 79 13.08 -6.44 0.80
N LEU A 80 14.02 -6.39 1.73
CA LEU A 80 15.08 -5.40 1.71
C LEU A 80 15.96 -5.57 0.47
N THR A 81 16.46 -4.46 -0.07
CA THR A 81 17.33 -4.45 -1.24
C THR A 81 18.65 -3.76 -0.94
N ASP A 82 19.74 -4.29 -1.49
CA ASP A 82 21.07 -3.70 -1.36
C ASP A 82 21.07 -2.24 -1.85
N ILE A 83 21.82 -1.39 -1.15
CA ILE A 83 21.86 0.05 -1.43
C ILE A 83 23.28 0.59 -1.25
N GLY A 84 23.70 1.41 -2.22
CA GLY A 84 24.93 2.19 -2.16
C GLY A 84 24.60 3.65 -1.88
N VAL A 85 25.25 4.26 -0.89
CA VAL A 85 24.99 5.65 -0.50
C VAL A 85 26.29 6.38 -0.17
N ALA A 86 26.35 7.67 -0.52
CA ALA A 86 27.50 8.50 -0.20
C ALA A 86 27.50 8.88 1.28
N ILE A 87 28.69 8.95 1.90
CA ILE A 87 28.85 9.45 3.28
C ILE A 87 28.12 10.79 3.44
N GLY A 88 27.44 10.96 4.57
CA GLY A 88 26.72 12.18 4.91
C GLY A 88 25.31 12.29 4.33
N HIS A 89 24.88 11.35 3.49
CA HIS A 89 23.56 11.37 2.87
C HIS A 89 22.54 10.51 3.64
N PRO A 90 21.24 10.82 3.52
CA PRO A 90 20.20 10.02 4.14
C PRO A 90 20.03 8.67 3.43
N VAL A 91 19.63 7.65 4.19
CA VAL A 91 19.25 6.35 3.64
C VAL A 91 18.00 5.80 4.32
N THR A 92 17.19 5.08 3.54
CA THR A 92 16.00 4.38 4.03
C THR A 92 16.07 2.92 3.60
N LEU A 93 16.10 2.02 4.58
CA LEU A 93 15.94 0.59 4.36
C LEU A 93 14.45 0.27 4.49
N LYS A 94 13.83 -0.26 3.44
CA LYS A 94 12.38 -0.45 3.35
C LYS A 94 12.02 -1.88 3.03
N CYS A 95 11.09 -2.44 3.78
CA CYS A 95 10.46 -3.73 3.51
C CYS A 95 8.97 -3.67 3.84
N CYS A 96 8.21 -4.65 3.36
CA CYS A 96 6.79 -4.81 3.70
C CYS A 96 6.58 -6.20 4.28
N VAL A 97 5.92 -6.29 5.44
CA VAL A 97 5.65 -7.56 6.13
C VAL A 97 4.21 -7.65 6.56
N GLN A 98 3.61 -8.80 6.26
CA GLN A 98 2.27 -9.19 6.70
C GLN A 98 2.37 -10.21 7.82
N GLY A 99 1.34 -10.29 8.66
CA GLY A 99 1.20 -11.30 9.70
C GLY A 99 0.05 -10.97 10.65
N ILE A 100 -0.59 -12.00 11.19
CA ILE A 100 -1.72 -11.88 12.11
C ILE A 100 -1.48 -12.83 13.29
N PRO A 101 -1.29 -12.35 14.52
CA PRO A 101 -1.20 -10.93 14.94
C PRO A 101 -0.05 -10.15 14.28
N GLU A 102 -0.11 -8.81 14.35
CA GLU A 102 0.90 -7.92 13.77
C GLU A 102 2.31 -8.31 14.28
N PRO A 103 3.26 -8.65 13.38
CA PRO A 103 4.57 -9.13 13.80
C PRO A 103 5.38 -8.06 14.51
N GLN A 104 6.08 -8.39 15.59
CA GLN A 104 7.09 -7.51 16.18
C GLN A 104 8.35 -7.51 15.31
N LEU A 105 8.94 -6.32 15.12
CA LEU A 105 10.15 -6.14 14.32
C LEU A 105 11.38 -6.06 15.21
N LYS A 106 12.45 -6.71 14.78
CA LYS A 106 13.79 -6.58 15.34
C LYS A 106 14.78 -6.35 14.22
N TRP A 107 15.58 -5.30 14.35
CA TRP A 107 16.65 -4.98 13.42
C TRP A 107 18.01 -5.38 13.97
N VAL A 108 18.79 -6.02 13.11
CA VAL A 108 20.11 -6.53 13.42
C VAL A 108 21.09 -5.98 12.39
N PHE A 109 22.21 -5.45 12.88
CA PHE A 109 23.32 -4.99 12.06
C PHE A 109 24.49 -5.97 12.20
N ILE A 110 25.02 -6.39 11.06
CA ILE A 110 26.19 -7.26 10.94
C ILE A 110 27.25 -6.49 10.15
N ASN A 111 28.35 -6.12 10.78
CA ASN A 111 29.43 -5.44 10.09
C ASN A 111 30.21 -6.40 9.17
N ASP A 112 31.09 -5.86 8.32
CA ASP A 112 31.88 -6.67 7.38
C ASP A 112 32.77 -7.73 8.09
N SER A 113 33.13 -7.50 9.35
CA SER A 113 33.86 -8.44 10.21
C SER A 113 32.96 -9.51 10.85
N GLN A 114 31.71 -9.65 10.41
CA GLN A 114 30.71 -10.60 10.93
C GLN A 114 30.30 -10.37 12.40
N GLN A 115 30.61 -9.20 12.97
CA GLN A 115 30.15 -8.84 14.31
C GLN A 115 28.69 -8.39 14.24
N THR A 116 27.86 -9.03 15.06
CA THR A 116 26.41 -8.82 15.09
C THR A 116 26.03 -7.92 16.26
N SER A 117 25.11 -6.98 16.03
CA SER A 117 24.53 -6.10 17.05
C SER A 117 23.04 -5.88 16.82
N VAL A 118 22.28 -5.79 17.91
CA VAL A 118 20.86 -5.39 17.83
C VAL A 118 20.80 -3.88 17.77
N MET A 119 20.09 -3.35 16.77
CA MET A 119 19.97 -1.92 16.59
C MET A 119 19.01 -1.34 17.62
N ARG A 120 19.40 -0.20 18.21
CA ARG A 120 18.45 0.66 18.94
C ARG A 120 17.67 1.46 17.92
N THR A 121 16.36 1.55 18.10
CA THR A 121 15.43 2.18 17.15
C THR A 121 14.61 3.29 17.81
N THR A 122 15.15 3.87 18.89
CA THR A 122 14.55 4.99 19.62
C THR A 122 14.83 6.31 18.91
N THR A 123 14.07 7.36 19.22
CA THR A 123 14.23 8.69 18.62
C THR A 123 15.63 9.29 18.79
N ASP A 124 16.35 8.90 19.84
CA ASP A 124 17.71 9.41 20.14
C ASP A 124 18.82 8.56 19.52
N SER A 125 18.46 7.56 18.72
CA SER A 125 19.43 6.71 18.01
C SER A 125 19.66 7.22 16.59
N ALA A 126 20.84 6.94 16.03
CA ALA A 126 21.18 7.32 14.66
C ALA A 126 20.23 6.70 13.60
N TRP A 127 19.45 5.69 13.99
CA TRP A 127 18.54 4.95 13.14
C TRP A 127 17.12 4.96 13.71
N VAL A 128 16.17 5.52 12.98
CA VAL A 128 14.78 5.63 13.43
C VAL A 128 13.92 4.62 12.68
N GLN A 129 13.16 3.82 13.43
CA GLN A 129 12.18 2.88 12.86
C GLN A 129 10.83 3.58 12.69
N TYR A 130 10.24 3.42 11.50
CA TYR A 130 8.88 3.81 11.19
C TYR A 130 8.08 2.60 10.74
N ARG A 131 6.83 2.51 11.20
CA ARG A 131 5.90 1.46 10.76
C ARG A 131 4.55 2.07 10.46
N GLN A 132 4.02 1.75 9.26
CA GLN A 132 2.69 2.14 8.82
C GLN A 132 2.02 0.96 8.12
N GLY A 133 1.11 0.29 8.84
CA GLY A 133 0.54 -0.98 8.39
C GLY A 133 1.64 -2.01 8.12
N ASP A 134 1.61 -2.61 6.93
CA ASP A 134 2.61 -3.60 6.49
C ASP A 134 3.97 -2.97 6.17
N THR A 135 4.04 -1.65 5.95
CA THR A 135 5.30 -0.98 5.55
C THR A 135 6.19 -0.72 6.76
N CYS A 136 7.45 -1.12 6.64
CA CYS A 136 8.47 -1.00 7.68
C CYS A 136 9.70 -0.28 7.10
N GLU A 137 10.11 0.82 7.73
CA GLU A 137 11.22 1.64 7.27
C GLU A 137 12.22 1.88 8.41
N MET A 138 13.50 1.76 8.10
CA MET A 138 14.60 2.11 9.00
C MET A 138 15.40 3.23 8.35
N LYS A 139 15.45 4.40 8.98
CA LYS A 139 15.97 5.64 8.38
C LYS A 139 17.13 6.21 9.18
N THR A 140 18.10 6.78 8.48
CA THR A 140 19.11 7.67 9.07
C THR A 140 19.34 8.85 8.14
N GLU A 141 19.51 10.05 8.71
CA GLU A 141 19.66 11.29 7.95
C GLU A 141 21.07 11.48 7.38
N SER A 142 22.07 10.81 7.98
CA SER A 142 23.47 10.98 7.61
C SER A 142 24.25 9.71 7.90
N VAL A 143 24.59 8.97 6.84
CA VAL A 143 25.36 7.73 6.95
C VAL A 143 26.85 7.97 7.15
N VAL A 144 27.47 7.14 7.98
CA VAL A 144 28.93 7.11 8.21
C VAL A 144 29.52 5.76 7.82
N LYS A 145 30.83 5.72 7.53
CA LYS A 145 31.50 4.50 7.02
C LYS A 145 31.37 3.28 7.94
N THR A 146 31.32 3.49 9.26
CA THR A 146 31.18 2.41 10.26
C THR A 146 29.79 1.76 10.27
N GLN A 147 28.82 2.35 9.58
CA GLN A 147 27.48 1.79 9.38
C GLN A 147 27.40 0.91 8.12
N GLN A 148 28.48 0.75 7.35
CA GLN A 148 28.52 -0.22 6.27
C GLN A 148 28.39 -1.65 6.80
N GLY A 149 27.56 -2.45 6.15
CA GLY A 149 27.38 -3.86 6.50
C GLY A 149 26.01 -4.38 6.09
N THR A 150 25.67 -5.56 6.60
CA THR A 150 24.39 -6.21 6.36
C THR A 150 23.37 -5.82 7.43
N TYR A 151 22.21 -5.37 6.98
CA TYR A 151 21.06 -5.04 7.80
C TYR A 151 19.99 -6.11 7.64
N GLN A 152 19.50 -6.64 8.75
CA GLN A 152 18.53 -7.73 8.77
C GLN A 152 17.29 -7.29 9.55
N CYS A 153 16.13 -7.39 8.90
CA CYS A 153 14.83 -7.18 9.52
C CYS A 153 14.22 -8.55 9.86
N ILE A 154 13.90 -8.75 11.13
CA ILE A 154 13.31 -9.98 11.65
C ILE A 154 11.90 -9.65 12.14
N ALA A 155 10.90 -10.32 11.57
CA ALA A 155 9.51 -10.20 11.97
C ALA A 155 9.07 -11.46 12.72
N THR A 156 8.47 -11.30 13.90
CA THR A 156 8.05 -12.44 14.75
C THR A 156 6.64 -12.23 15.28
N ASN A 157 5.79 -13.25 15.20
CA ASN A 157 4.54 -13.33 15.96
C ASN A 157 4.39 -14.74 16.56
N GLU A 158 3.28 -15.01 17.23
CA GLU A 158 3.02 -16.32 17.86
C GLU A 158 2.95 -17.50 16.86
N HIS A 159 2.79 -17.22 15.57
CA HIS A 159 2.66 -18.22 14.50
C HIS A 159 3.95 -18.46 13.71
N GLY A 160 4.99 -17.64 13.92
CA GLY A 160 6.27 -17.87 13.27
C GLY A 160 7.17 -16.66 13.20
N LYS A 161 8.19 -16.80 12.35
CA LYS A 161 9.24 -15.82 12.15
C LYS A 161 9.61 -15.75 10.68
N ALA A 162 9.78 -14.53 10.17
CA ALA A 162 10.36 -14.29 8.85
C ALA A 162 11.55 -13.34 8.96
N MET A 163 12.37 -13.33 7.92
CA MET A 163 13.59 -12.55 7.86
C MET A 163 13.86 -12.07 6.44
N THR A 164 14.27 -10.82 6.30
CA THR A 164 14.86 -10.26 5.08
C THR A 164 16.15 -9.53 5.44
N GLN A 165 17.06 -9.38 4.49
CA GLN A 165 18.32 -8.67 4.68
C GLN A 165 18.74 -7.89 3.44
N CYS A 166 19.57 -6.85 3.62
CA CYS A 166 20.26 -6.14 2.55
C CYS A 166 21.64 -5.68 3.01
N TYR A 167 22.52 -5.44 2.04
CA TYR A 167 23.81 -4.83 2.26
C TYR A 167 23.75 -3.30 2.03
N LEU A 168 24.22 -2.53 3.00
CA LEU A 168 24.44 -1.09 2.89
C LEU A 168 25.90 -0.83 2.59
N LEU A 169 26.18 -0.35 1.37
CA LEU A 169 27.51 0.04 0.93
C LEU A 169 27.68 1.56 1.10
N VAL A 170 28.62 1.98 1.95
CA VAL A 170 28.86 3.40 2.23
C VAL A 170 30.12 3.88 1.51
N GLY A 171 29.92 4.81 0.57
CA GLY A 171 30.91 5.23 -0.39
C GLY A 171 31.25 6.72 -0.38
N GLY A 172 32.27 7.12 -1.13
CA GLY A 172 32.52 8.53 -1.43
C GLY A 172 31.62 9.07 -2.54
N ILE A 173 31.72 10.36 -2.82
CA ILE A 173 30.95 11.13 -3.84
C ILE A 173 30.96 10.58 -5.29
N ASN A 174 31.72 9.51 -5.59
CA ASN A 174 31.74 8.83 -6.89
C ASN A 174 30.98 7.49 -6.90
N PHE A 175 30.16 7.21 -5.89
CA PHE A 175 29.41 5.96 -5.82
C PHE A 175 28.19 5.97 -6.75
N CYS A 176 28.35 5.35 -7.92
CA CYS A 176 27.24 5.02 -8.81
C CYS A 176 26.41 3.89 -8.18
N MET A 177 25.10 4.07 -8.05
CA MET A 177 24.18 3.05 -7.56
C MET A 177 24.08 1.91 -8.58
N ILE A 178 24.86 0.84 -8.39
CA ILE A 178 24.70 -0.39 -9.16
C ILE A 178 23.44 -1.08 -8.62
N LYS A 179 22.31 -0.86 -9.29
CA LYS A 179 21.16 -1.74 -9.13
C LYS A 179 21.48 -3.04 -9.86
N LYS A 180 21.64 -4.13 -9.11
CA LYS A 180 21.65 -5.47 -9.67
C LYS A 180 20.26 -5.73 -10.26
N VAL A 181 20.15 -5.65 -11.59
CA VAL A 181 19.00 -6.17 -12.34
C VAL A 181 19.22 -7.68 -12.42
N ILE A 182 18.30 -8.44 -11.84
CA ILE A 182 18.21 -9.90 -12.02
C ILE A 182 17.40 -10.15 -13.28
#